data_AF-A0A7W0LVV9-F1
#
_entry.id   AF-A0A7W0LVV9-F1
#
_cell.length_a   1.000
_cell.length_b   1.000
_cell.length_c   1.000
_cell.angle_alpha   90.00
_cell.angle_beta   90.00
_cell.angle_gamma   90.00
#
_symmetry.space_group_name_H-M   'P 1'
#
loop_
_entity.id
_entity.type
_entity.pdbx_description
1 polymer ?
#
loop_
_entity_poly.entity_id
_entity_poly.type
_entity_poly.pdbx_seq_one_letter_code
_entity_poly.pdbx_strand_id
1 'polypeptide(L)' 'MKARAQLGEGFEPTVYVSVPPLLGFLPGLGVGEGLDVSGAAAYLVQLDSVIQGERVEGDRLVTRTVVGLRP' A
#
# COMPACT_ATOMS: atom_id res chain seq x y z
N MET A 1 -15.30 1.08 -1.36
CA MET A 1 -15.67 2.46 -1.77
C MET A 1 -14.57 3.49 -1.51
N LYS A 2 -13.82 3.47 -0.39
CA LYS A 2 -12.79 4.50 -0.10
C LYS A 2 -11.57 4.53 -1.05
N ALA A 3 -11.10 3.36 -1.51
CA ALA A 3 -9.92 3.25 -2.37
C ALA A 3 -10.03 3.98 -3.72
N ARG A 4 -11.19 3.87 -4.40
CA ARG A 4 -11.45 4.61 -5.66
C ARG A 4 -11.45 6.13 -5.45
N ALA A 5 -12.05 6.60 -4.35
CA ALA A 5 -12.07 8.02 -4.03
C ALA A 5 -10.65 8.59 -3.77
N GLN A 6 -9.75 7.78 -3.20
CA GLN A 6 -8.36 8.17 -2.93
C GLN A 6 -7.47 8.09 -4.17
N LEU A 7 -7.72 7.12 -5.07
CA LEU A 7 -7.00 7.01 -6.34
C LEU A 7 -7.40 8.08 -7.35
N GLY A 8 -8.58 8.68 -7.21
CA GLY A 8 -9.11 9.66 -8.16
C GLY A 8 -9.84 9.01 -9.34
N GLU A 9 -10.50 9.85 -10.13
CA GLU A 9 -11.42 9.39 -11.18
C GLU A 9 -10.72 8.63 -12.31
N GLY A 10 -11.34 7.52 -12.74
CA GLY A 10 -10.88 6.68 -13.85
C GLY A 10 -9.74 5.71 -13.50
N PHE A 11 -9.26 5.68 -12.25
CA PHE A 11 -8.33 4.65 -11.78
C PHE A 11 -9.09 3.47 -11.20
N GLU A 12 -8.81 2.28 -11.70
CA GLU A 12 -9.31 1.03 -11.15
C GLU A 12 -8.31 0.47 -10.13
N PRO A 13 -8.72 0.24 -8.87
CA PRO A 13 -7.82 -0.28 -7.83
C PRO A 13 -7.41 -1.72 -8.16
N THR A 14 -6.10 -1.93 -8.30
CA THR A 14 -5.51 -3.25 -8.56
C THR A 14 -4.95 -3.88 -7.29
N VAL A 15 -4.46 -3.06 -6.36
CA VAL A 15 -3.98 -3.50 -5.04
C VAL A 15 -4.55 -2.58 -3.97
N TYR A 16 -5.14 -3.16 -2.93
CA TYR A 16 -5.54 -2.44 -1.74
C TYR A 16 -5.04 -3.18 -0.51
N VAL A 17 -4.12 -2.56 0.22
CA VAL A 17 -3.64 -3.06 1.51
C VAL A 17 -4.03 -2.03 2.56
N SER A 18 -5.00 -2.38 3.40
CA SER A 18 -5.15 -1.72 4.69
C SER A 18 -4.01 -2.22 5.57
N VAL A 19 -3.26 -1.29 6.17
CA VAL A 19 -2.11 -1.55 7.02
C VAL A 19 -2.55 -1.30 8.46
N PRO A 20 -3.33 -2.19 9.11
CA PRO A 20 -3.34 -2.25 10.58
C PRO A 20 -1.88 -2.47 11.03
N PRO A 21 -1.47 -2.16 12.27
CA PRO A 21 -0.04 -2.14 12.63
C PRO A 21 0.65 -3.45 12.19
N LEU A 22 1.37 -3.39 11.06
CA LEU A 22 1.89 -4.57 10.35
C LEU A 22 2.93 -5.29 11.20
N LEU A 23 3.51 -4.60 12.19
CA LEU A 23 4.39 -5.19 13.18
C LEU A 23 3.81 -6.44 13.85
N GLY A 24 2.49 -6.50 14.05
CA GLY A 24 1.84 -7.70 14.62
C GLY A 24 1.72 -8.88 13.64
N PHE A 25 1.85 -8.65 12.34
CA PHE A 25 1.61 -9.63 11.27
C PHE A 25 2.87 -10.07 10.51
N LEU A 26 3.97 -9.30 10.59
CA LEU A 26 5.25 -9.63 9.93
C LEU A 26 5.80 -11.03 10.28
N PRO A 27 5.67 -11.54 11.53
CA PRO A 27 6.08 -12.91 11.84
C PRO A 27 5.27 -13.99 11.10
N GLY A 28 4.03 -13.68 10.69
CA GLY A 28 3.12 -14.63 10.05
C GLY A 28 3.17 -14.67 8.52
N LEU A 29 3.91 -13.76 7.87
CA LEU A 29 3.98 -13.63 6.40
C LEU A 29 5.18 -14.33 5.76
N GLY A 30 5.92 -15.15 6.53
CA GLY A 30 7.08 -15.87 6.00
C GLY A 30 8.21 -14.93 5.57
N VAL A 31 8.28 -13.72 6.14
CA VAL A 31 9.43 -12.84 6.01
C VAL A 31 10.62 -13.58 6.62
N GLY A 32 11.44 -14.17 5.76
CA GLY A 32 12.50 -15.10 6.17
C GLY A 32 13.41 -14.50 7.24
N GLU A 33 13.89 -15.36 8.14
CA GLU A 33 14.94 -15.02 9.10
C GLU A 33 16.12 -14.38 8.36
N GLY A 34 16.27 -13.06 8.47
CA GLY A 34 17.33 -12.31 7.77
C GLY A 34 16.88 -11.02 7.08
N LEU A 35 15.59 -10.78 6.90
CA LEU A 35 15.12 -9.46 6.47
C LEU A 35 15.09 -8.54 7.70
N ASP A 36 16.11 -7.71 7.84
CA ASP A 36 16.19 -6.67 8.88
C ASP A 36 15.14 -5.59 8.60
N VAL A 37 13.92 -5.88 9.03
CA VAL A 37 12.81 -4.92 9.01
C VAL A 37 12.87 -3.97 10.21
N SER A 38 13.85 -4.08 11.11
CA SER A 38 13.98 -3.17 12.26
C SER A 38 14.14 -1.72 11.80
N GLY A 39 14.92 -1.50 10.74
CA GLY A 39 15.08 -0.19 10.12
C GLY A 39 13.83 0.30 9.39
N ALA A 40 13.06 -0.61 8.79
CA ALA A 40 11.82 -0.29 8.07
C ALA A 40 10.60 -0.17 9.00
N ALA A 41 10.64 -0.79 10.18
CA ALA A 41 9.54 -0.89 11.14
C ALA A 41 9.05 0.49 11.58
N ALA A 42 9.97 1.42 11.83
CA ALA A 42 9.66 2.81 12.18
C ALA A 42 8.87 3.53 11.09
N TYR A 43 9.04 3.16 9.82
CA TYR A 43 8.29 3.71 8.69
C TYR A 43 6.97 2.97 8.48
N LEU A 44 6.94 1.64 8.69
CA LEU A 44 5.75 0.81 8.54
C LEU A 44 4.68 1.10 9.61
N VAL A 45 5.06 1.51 10.82
CA VAL A 45 4.08 1.92 11.86
C VAL A 45 3.33 3.20 11.50
N GLN A 46 3.93 4.04 10.65
CA GLN A 46 3.33 5.29 10.20
C GLN A 46 2.39 5.10 9.01
N LEU A 47 2.37 3.90 8.42
CA LEU A 47 1.47 3.59 7.31
C LEU A 47 0.08 3.18 7.83
N ASP A 48 -0.95 3.72 7.19
CA ASP A 48 -2.36 3.35 7.38
C ASP A 48 -2.87 2.51 6.20
N SER A 49 -2.47 2.86 4.98
CA SER A 49 -2.88 2.14 3.78
C SER A 49 -1.91 2.31 2.62
N VAL A 50 -1.89 1.32 1.73
CA VAL A 50 -1.26 1.42 0.41
C VAL A 50 -2.29 1.00 -0.63
N ILE A 51 -2.54 1.88 -1.59
CA ILE A 51 -3.53 1.68 -2.63
C ILE A 51 -2.85 1.89 -3.98
N GLN A 52 -2.87 0.87 -4.82
CA GLN A 52 -2.42 0.97 -6.20
C GLN A 52 -3.62 0.83 -7.12
N GLY A 53 -3.66 1.66 -8.15
CA GLY A 53 -4.63 1.55 -9.21
C GLY A 53 -4.02 1.87 -10.55
N GLU A 54 -4.74 1.49 -11.59
CA GLU A 54 -4.30 1.61 -12.96
C GLU A 54 -5.39 2.25 -13.81
N ARG A 55 -4.94 2.99 -14.82
CA ARG A 55 -5.78 3.56 -15.86
C ARG A 55 -5.08 3.44 -17.20
N VAL A 56 -5.83 3.15 -18.25
CA VAL A 56 -5.36 3.29 -19.62
C VAL A 56 -5.69 4.69 -20.11
N GLU A 57 -4.68 5.43 -20.58
CA GLU A 57 -4.85 6.76 -21.18
C GLU A 57 -4.32 6.74 -22.61
N GLY A 58 -5.20 6.61 -23.60
CA GLY A 58 -4.77 6.44 -24.99
C GLY A 58 -4.02 5.13 -25.18
N ASP A 59 -2.73 5.21 -25.48
CA ASP A 59 -1.84 4.07 -25.72
C ASP A 59 -0.94 3.70 -24.52
N ARG A 60 -1.06 4.42 -23.39
CA ARG A 60 -0.23 4.18 -22.20
C ARG A 60 -1.03 3.61 -21.03
N LEU A 61 -0.39 2.73 -20.27
CA LEU A 61 -0.82 2.31 -18.94
C LEU A 61 -0.25 3.28 -17.90
N VAL A 62 -1.13 3.88 -17.11
CA VAL A 62 -0.77 4.80 -16.02
C VAL A 62 -1.08 4.12 -14.70
N THR A 63 -0.05 3.93 -13.88
CA THR A 63 -0.17 3.39 -12.53
C THR A 63 -0.10 4.52 -11.51
N ARG A 64 -0.94 4.45 -10.47
CA ARG A 64 -0.94 5.39 -9.35
C ARG A 64 -0.87 4.63 -8.04
N THR A 65 0.07 5.03 -7.19
CA THR A 65 0.21 4.51 -5.82
C THR A 65 -0.07 5.63 -4.83
N VAL A 66 -1.03 5.39 -3.93
CA VAL A 66 -1.40 6.29 -2.84
C VAL A 66 -1.02 5.62 -1.54
N VAL A 67 -0.24 6.32 -0.73
CA VAL A 67 0.20 5.87 0.59
C VAL A 67 -0.50 6.73 1.63
N GLY A 68 -1.38 6.13 2.42
CA GLY A 68 -2.01 6.76 3.56
C GLY A 68 -1.11 6.67 4.78
N LEU A 69 -0.85 7.82 5.42
CA LEU A 69 -0.09 7.90 6.67
C LEU A 69 -1.05 8.06 7.86
N ARG A 70 -0.65 7.56 9.02
CA ARG A 70 -1.35 7.81 10.28
C ARG A 70 -1.03 9.23 10.76
N PRO A 71 -2.00 9.92 11.39
CA PRO A 71 -1.77 11.22 12.02
C PRO A 71 -0.89 11.10 13.28
#